data_AF-A0A969CYX9-F1
#
_entry.id   AF-A0A969CYX9-F1
#
_cell.length_a   1.000
_cell.length_b   1.000
_cell.length_c   1.000
_cell.angle_alpha   90.00
_cell.angle_beta   90.00
_cell.angle_gamma   90.00
#
_symmetry.space_group_name_H-M   'P 1'
#
loop_
_entity.id
_entity.type
_entity.pdbx_description
1 polymer ?
#
loop_
_entity_poly.entity_id
_entity_poly.type
_entity_poly.pdbx_seq_one_letter_code
_entity_poly.pdbx_strand_id
1 'polypeptide(L)'
;MRISMSRSALLSARLGLAGLFAIAACGGAQKPATPSEDAAAPAEGKKNEPKRDISSEARDDFASAADAFAAADKKGRWSDGQCRQMADRFSAVARQHKELVEAQYMVGLSYHRCNLLDEAEREYQKAKGHSQSLSNLGEIYFRAGKVDAAKQQWESALKANDKLVAAHNNLASLLIEQLRETKPGKGWDAIEADARRHLSSALAVDASSIKAYTLYGLLYMEGRERNKNRLDLAKLLLDEGEKRDSKYAPLKNARGIYFLYRNNLSEALQQFLAAVELDPGFIEARLNVGLTTVGFRKYDTAKDQFSKVIELDGKNYNAYIGLGIALRGLGDMEGAETRTRRPRTSLRSAARRTSISVCSTKTSVRARRATFAHPRRRIAPHEIIFASSSPRTAIRQMKMRPRATSATVTN
;
A
#
# COMPACT_ATOMS: atom_id res chain seq x y z
N MET A 1 -55.40 1.31 12.07
CA MET A 1 -54.33 1.28 13.09
C MET A 1 -53.01 1.66 12.40
N ARG A 2 -52.59 2.93 12.51
CA ARG A 2 -51.33 3.43 11.93
C ARG A 2 -50.21 3.23 12.96
N ILE A 3 -49.26 2.35 12.70
CA ILE A 3 -48.08 2.18 13.56
C ILE A 3 -47.03 3.19 13.11
N SER A 4 -46.92 4.27 13.88
CA SER A 4 -45.84 5.25 13.84
C SER A 4 -44.53 4.55 14.23
N MET A 5 -43.64 4.33 13.26
CA MET A 5 -42.24 3.99 13.56
C MET A 5 -41.47 5.29 13.85
N SER A 6 -40.99 5.39 15.09
CA SER A 6 -40.12 6.46 15.58
C SER A 6 -38.87 6.61 14.71
N ARG A 7 -38.61 7.85 14.26
CA ARG A 7 -37.41 8.28 13.51
C ARG A 7 -36.07 8.00 14.24
N SER A 8 -36.09 7.57 15.50
CA SER A 8 -34.90 7.31 16.30
C SER A 8 -34.21 5.97 16.03
N ALA A 9 -34.86 5.02 15.35
CA ALA A 9 -34.27 3.71 15.01
C ALA A 9 -33.41 3.72 13.73
N LEU A 10 -33.51 4.78 12.91
CA LEU A 10 -32.71 4.95 11.69
C LEU A 10 -31.36 5.65 11.92
N LEU A 11 -31.15 6.27 13.09
CA LEU A 11 -29.92 7.03 13.39
C LEU A 11 -28.80 6.16 13.99
N SER A 12 -29.13 5.06 14.67
CA SER A 12 -28.16 4.16 15.30
C SER A 12 -27.51 3.15 14.33
N ALA A 13 -28.02 3.04 13.09
CA ALA A 13 -27.38 2.24 12.04
C ALA A 13 -26.30 3.02 11.24
N ARG A 14 -26.16 4.34 11.44
CA ARG A 14 -25.21 5.20 10.70
C ARG A 14 -23.88 5.45 11.42
N LEU A 15 -23.75 5.10 12.70
CA LEU A 15 -22.54 5.36 13.49
C LEU A 15 -21.55 4.18 13.59
N GLY A 16 -21.85 3.04 12.96
CA GLY A 16 -20.98 1.85 12.97
C GLY A 16 -20.03 1.70 11.77
N LEU A 17 -20.16 2.53 10.72
CA LEU A 17 -19.37 2.38 9.47
C LEU A 17 -18.16 3.32 9.34
N ALA A 18 -18.00 4.30 10.23
CA ALA A 18 -16.97 5.34 10.13
C ALA A 18 -15.53 4.87 10.46
N GLY A 19 -15.31 3.56 10.68
CA GLY A 19 -14.03 2.99 11.12
C GLY A 19 -13.39 1.99 10.14
N LEU A 20 -13.90 1.85 8.92
CA LEU A 20 -13.23 1.06 7.88
C LEU A 20 -12.14 1.94 7.24
N PHE A 21 -10.94 1.92 7.82
CA PHE A 21 -9.76 2.42 7.12
C PHE A 21 -9.64 1.67 5.79
N ALA A 22 -9.63 2.39 4.67
CA ALA A 22 -9.13 1.84 3.41
C ALA A 22 -7.70 1.37 3.69
N ILE A 23 -7.40 0.10 3.42
CA ILE A 23 -6.02 -0.38 3.52
C ILE A 23 -5.28 0.22 2.33
N ALA A 24 -4.63 1.34 2.59
CA ALA A 24 -3.51 1.82 1.82
C ALA A 24 -2.27 1.62 2.69
N ALA A 25 -1.94 0.35 2.99
CA ALA A 25 -0.81 -0.01 3.82
C ALA A 25 0.12 -0.95 3.08
N CYS A 26 1.37 -0.49 2.98
CA CYS A 26 2.63 -1.17 2.64
C CYS A 26 2.60 -2.10 1.43
N GLY A 27 3.30 -1.69 0.37
CA GLY A 27 3.59 -2.47 -0.83
C GLY A 27 3.40 -3.97 -0.64
N GLY A 28 2.25 -4.47 -1.08
CA GLY A 28 2.05 -5.88 -1.31
C GLY A 28 3.10 -6.29 -2.33
N ALA A 29 3.86 -7.32 -2.00
CA ALA A 29 4.63 -8.06 -2.99
C ALA A 29 3.64 -8.57 -4.03
N GLN A 30 3.41 -7.78 -5.09
CA GLN A 30 2.82 -8.26 -6.32
C GLN A 30 3.65 -9.46 -6.74
N LYS A 31 2.98 -10.60 -6.94
CA LYS A 31 3.52 -11.60 -7.88
C LYS A 31 3.74 -10.83 -9.18
N PRO A 32 4.93 -10.98 -9.81
CA PRO A 32 5.54 -9.90 -10.56
C PRO A 32 4.57 -9.41 -11.61
N ALA A 33 4.29 -8.11 -11.58
CA ALA A 33 4.10 -7.43 -12.84
C ALA A 33 5.22 -7.96 -13.75
N THR A 34 4.86 -8.35 -14.98
CA THR A 34 5.79 -8.17 -16.09
C THR A 34 6.55 -6.88 -15.82
N PRO A 35 7.90 -6.86 -15.92
CA PRO A 35 8.67 -5.64 -15.65
C PRO A 35 7.88 -4.55 -16.35
N SER A 36 7.52 -3.52 -15.59
CA SER A 36 6.52 -2.49 -15.89
C SER A 36 6.23 -2.38 -17.38
N GLU A 37 5.02 -2.11 -17.87
CA GLU A 37 4.88 -1.78 -19.31
C GLU A 37 5.89 -0.70 -19.78
N ASP A 38 6.51 0.05 -18.85
CA ASP A 38 7.72 0.89 -19.02
C ASP A 38 9.08 0.16 -19.21
N ALA A 39 9.13 -1.18 -19.26
CA ALA A 39 10.31 -2.03 -19.43
C ALA A 39 10.25 -2.84 -20.74
N ALA A 40 9.17 -2.66 -21.52
CA ALA A 40 9.09 -3.12 -22.89
C ALA A 40 9.60 -2.01 -23.82
N ALA A 41 10.53 -2.41 -24.69
CA ALA A 41 11.33 -1.61 -25.63
C ALA A 41 12.50 -0.83 -25.00
N PRO A 42 13.70 -0.87 -25.62
CA PRO A 42 14.73 0.11 -25.32
C PRO A 42 14.10 1.46 -25.67
N ALA A 43 13.70 2.23 -24.66
CA ALA A 43 13.35 3.62 -24.86
C ALA A 43 14.61 4.25 -25.47
N GLU A 44 14.53 4.59 -26.77
CA GLU A 44 15.57 5.32 -27.48
C GLU A 44 16.06 6.42 -26.54
N GLY A 45 17.33 6.34 -26.15
CA GLY A 45 17.96 7.24 -25.20
C GLY A 45 17.81 8.68 -25.66
N LYS A 46 16.74 9.35 -25.22
CA LYS A 46 16.58 10.79 -25.43
C LYS A 46 17.42 11.52 -24.40
N LYS A 47 18.67 11.76 -24.83
CA LYS A 47 19.57 12.85 -24.46
C LYS A 47 19.77 13.02 -22.95
N ASN A 48 20.71 12.28 -22.38
CA ASN A 48 21.64 12.76 -21.33
C ASN A 48 22.67 11.70 -20.84
N GLU A 49 22.69 10.48 -21.37
CA GLU A 49 23.82 9.58 -21.12
C GLU A 49 25.05 10.03 -21.94
N PRO A 50 26.26 9.99 -21.36
CA PRO A 50 27.47 10.39 -22.07
C PRO A 50 27.60 9.57 -23.35
N LYS A 51 27.67 10.23 -24.51
CA LYS A 51 27.91 9.58 -25.81
C LYS A 51 29.27 8.89 -25.76
N ARG A 52 29.28 7.58 -25.50
CA ARG A 52 30.46 6.74 -25.63
C ARG A 52 30.60 6.36 -27.09
N ASP A 53 31.80 6.45 -27.61
CA ASP A 53 32.08 5.96 -28.97
C ASP A 53 32.12 4.44 -28.92
N ILE A 54 31.05 3.81 -29.39
CA ILE A 54 30.84 2.36 -29.38
C ILE A 54 31.17 1.84 -30.78
N SER A 55 31.84 0.69 -30.90
CA SER A 55 32.16 0.09 -32.20
C SER A 55 30.88 -0.36 -32.95
N SER A 56 30.93 -0.51 -34.27
CA SER A 56 29.80 -1.09 -35.03
C SER A 56 29.51 -2.52 -34.58
N GLU A 57 30.57 -3.31 -34.34
CA GLU A 57 30.48 -4.68 -33.82
C GLU A 57 29.74 -4.76 -32.48
N ALA A 58 30.06 -3.87 -31.53
CA ALA A 58 29.39 -3.81 -30.23
C ALA A 58 27.89 -3.48 -30.37
N ARG A 59 27.52 -2.63 -31.34
CA ARG A 59 26.11 -2.33 -31.63
C ARG A 59 25.40 -3.54 -32.20
N ASP A 60 26.02 -4.25 -33.15
CA ASP A 60 25.42 -5.40 -33.82
C ASP A 60 25.24 -6.59 -32.87
N ASP A 61 26.26 -6.88 -32.05
CA ASP A 61 26.21 -7.93 -31.03
C ASP A 61 25.09 -7.67 -30.00
N PHE A 62 24.99 -6.42 -29.53
CA PHE A 62 23.93 -6.01 -28.61
C PHE A 62 22.54 -6.08 -29.27
N ALA A 63 22.41 -5.60 -30.50
CA ALA A 63 21.14 -5.61 -31.23
C ALA A 63 20.62 -7.04 -31.43
N SER A 64 21.50 -7.98 -31.80
CA SER A 64 21.15 -9.40 -31.92
C SER A 64 20.62 -10.00 -30.61
N ALA A 65 21.27 -9.68 -29.48
CA ALA A 65 20.80 -10.11 -28.15
C ALA A 65 19.47 -9.43 -27.76
N ALA A 66 19.31 -8.14 -28.06
CA ALA A 66 18.10 -7.36 -27.80
C ALA A 66 16.89 -7.86 -28.60
N ASP A 67 17.08 -8.19 -29.88
CA ASP A 67 16.03 -8.75 -30.74
C ASP A 67 15.55 -10.10 -30.22
N ALA A 68 16.47 -10.94 -29.75
CA ALA A 68 16.13 -12.21 -29.12
C ALA A 68 15.32 -12.02 -27.83
N PHE A 69 15.71 -11.04 -27.00
CA PHE A 69 14.99 -10.70 -25.78
C PHE A 69 13.57 -10.20 -26.11
N ALA A 70 13.43 -9.28 -27.07
CA ALA A 70 12.14 -8.76 -27.51
C ALA A 70 11.24 -9.86 -28.10
N ALA A 71 11.81 -10.77 -28.88
CA ALA A 71 11.09 -11.92 -29.43
C ALA A 71 10.62 -12.90 -28.35
N ALA A 72 11.41 -13.09 -27.28
CA ALA A 72 11.01 -13.88 -26.12
C ALA A 72 9.87 -13.19 -25.35
N ASP A 73 9.95 -11.87 -25.17
CA ASP A 73 8.95 -11.11 -24.43
C ASP A 73 7.60 -11.08 -25.14
N LYS A 74 7.59 -10.97 -26.47
CA LYS A 74 6.37 -11.08 -27.29
C LYS A 74 5.65 -12.43 -27.13
N LYS A 75 6.38 -13.50 -26.82
CA LYS A 75 5.79 -14.83 -26.57
C LYS A 75 5.19 -14.94 -25.17
N GLY A 76 5.57 -14.07 -24.24
CA GLY A 76 5.03 -13.97 -22.87
C GLY A 76 5.34 -15.17 -21.95
N ARG A 77 6.07 -16.18 -22.43
CA ARG A 77 6.41 -17.40 -21.67
C ARG A 77 7.87 -17.34 -21.25
N TRP A 78 8.11 -16.83 -20.05
CA TRP A 78 9.43 -16.82 -19.41
C TRP A 78 9.53 -17.93 -18.37
N SER A 79 10.55 -18.77 -18.52
CA SER A 79 11.00 -19.73 -17.51
C SER A 79 12.38 -19.32 -17.01
N ASP A 80 12.75 -19.79 -15.82
CA ASP A 80 14.09 -19.55 -15.25
C ASP A 80 15.21 -19.93 -16.23
N GLY A 81 15.03 -21.02 -17.00
CA GLY A 81 15.96 -21.43 -18.05
C GLY A 81 16.09 -20.42 -19.20
N GLN A 82 14.97 -19.83 -19.65
CA GLN A 82 15.00 -18.78 -20.69
C GLN A 82 15.62 -17.49 -20.17
N CYS A 83 15.34 -17.11 -18.92
CA CYS A 83 15.95 -15.94 -18.30
C CYS A 83 17.47 -16.12 -18.15
N ARG A 84 17.94 -17.30 -17.71
CA ARG A 84 19.37 -17.63 -17.67
C ARG A 84 20.01 -17.60 -19.06
N GLN A 85 19.35 -18.18 -20.07
CA GLN A 85 19.83 -18.14 -21.45
C GLN A 85 19.96 -16.70 -21.98
N MET A 86 19.01 -15.82 -21.71
CA MET A 86 19.09 -14.41 -22.11
C MET A 86 20.19 -13.67 -21.34
N ALA A 87 20.31 -13.92 -20.04
CA ALA A 87 21.40 -13.36 -19.23
C ALA A 87 22.78 -13.79 -19.77
N ASP A 88 22.94 -15.03 -20.20
CA ASP A 88 24.19 -15.53 -20.80
C ASP A 88 24.52 -14.83 -22.12
N ARG A 89 23.52 -14.57 -22.97
CA ARG A 89 23.70 -13.81 -24.23
C ARG A 89 24.21 -12.40 -23.96
N PHE A 90 23.52 -11.66 -23.08
CA PHE A 90 23.98 -10.30 -22.72
C PHE A 90 25.30 -10.31 -21.95
N SER A 91 25.58 -11.37 -21.18
CA SER A 91 26.86 -11.51 -20.48
C SER A 91 28.02 -11.70 -21.46
N ALA A 92 27.80 -12.41 -22.57
CA ALA A 92 28.80 -12.52 -23.65
C ALA A 92 29.10 -11.15 -24.25
N VAL A 93 28.07 -10.38 -24.60
CA VAL A 93 28.21 -9.00 -25.11
C VAL A 93 28.95 -8.11 -24.10
N ALA A 94 28.55 -8.14 -22.83
CA ALA A 94 29.18 -7.32 -21.77
C ALA A 94 30.65 -7.70 -21.50
N ARG A 95 31.06 -8.94 -21.77
CA ARG A 95 32.46 -9.38 -21.64
C ARG A 95 33.32 -8.90 -22.79
N GLN A 96 32.78 -8.92 -24.01
CA GLN A 96 33.46 -8.48 -25.23
C GLN A 96 33.57 -6.95 -25.28
N HIS A 97 32.50 -6.26 -24.91
CA HIS A 97 32.34 -4.80 -25.02
C HIS A 97 32.11 -4.19 -23.63
N LYS A 98 33.19 -4.04 -22.84
CA LYS A 98 33.12 -3.62 -21.42
C LYS A 98 32.61 -2.19 -21.23
N GLU A 99 32.73 -1.36 -22.26
CA GLU A 99 32.26 0.03 -22.30
C GLU A 99 30.73 0.13 -22.43
N LEU A 100 30.07 -0.94 -22.91
CA LEU A 100 28.63 -1.03 -23.10
C LEU A 100 27.94 -1.49 -21.80
N VAL A 101 27.74 -0.55 -20.89
CA VAL A 101 27.15 -0.82 -19.57
C VAL A 101 25.69 -1.29 -19.69
N GLU A 102 25.02 -0.92 -20.78
CA GLU A 102 23.67 -1.34 -21.16
C GLU A 102 23.59 -2.86 -21.29
N ALA A 103 24.63 -3.53 -21.81
CA ALA A 103 24.67 -4.99 -21.87
C ALA A 103 24.63 -5.61 -20.47
N GLN A 104 25.42 -5.08 -19.53
CA GLN A 104 25.44 -5.53 -18.14
C GLN A 104 24.10 -5.26 -17.42
N TYR A 105 23.44 -4.15 -17.73
CA TYR A 105 22.06 -3.88 -17.28
C TYR A 105 21.09 -4.96 -17.80
N MET A 106 21.18 -5.32 -19.08
CA MET A 106 20.31 -6.34 -19.68
C MET A 106 20.53 -7.75 -19.10
N VAL A 107 21.73 -8.07 -18.60
CA VAL A 107 21.94 -9.29 -17.79
C VAL A 107 21.08 -9.26 -16.53
N GLY A 108 21.14 -8.16 -15.78
CA GLY A 108 20.33 -7.97 -14.57
C GLY A 108 18.83 -7.98 -14.86
N LEU A 109 18.40 -7.34 -15.96
CA LEU A 109 17.01 -7.33 -16.40
C LEU A 109 16.50 -8.71 -16.76
N SER A 110 17.33 -9.53 -17.41
CA SER A 110 16.99 -10.92 -17.75
C SER A 110 16.70 -11.75 -16.50
N TYR A 111 17.49 -11.60 -15.43
CA TYR A 111 17.20 -12.26 -14.15
C TYR A 111 15.97 -11.68 -13.45
N HIS A 112 15.84 -10.35 -13.43
CA HIS A 112 14.70 -9.66 -12.81
C HIS A 112 13.38 -10.12 -13.44
N ARG A 113 13.34 -10.34 -14.76
CA ARG A 113 12.15 -10.80 -15.50
C ARG A 113 11.52 -12.06 -14.92
N CYS A 114 12.33 -12.99 -14.42
CA CYS A 114 11.90 -14.24 -13.78
C CYS A 114 11.90 -14.17 -12.24
N ASN A 115 11.99 -12.97 -11.65
CA ASN A 115 12.05 -12.77 -10.20
C ASN A 115 13.25 -13.49 -9.54
N LEU A 116 14.33 -13.70 -10.27
CA LEU A 116 15.62 -14.19 -9.77
C LEU A 116 16.40 -13.00 -9.19
N LEU A 117 15.90 -12.46 -8.07
CA LEU A 117 16.31 -11.15 -7.55
C LEU A 117 17.75 -11.11 -7.04
N ASP A 118 18.26 -12.22 -6.50
CA ASP A 118 19.63 -12.31 -6.00
C ASP A 118 20.65 -12.23 -7.15
N GLU A 119 20.40 -12.93 -8.25
CA GLU A 119 21.17 -12.80 -9.49
C GLU A 119 21.04 -11.38 -10.06
N ALA A 120 19.82 -10.85 -10.17
CA ALA A 120 19.57 -9.52 -10.72
C ALA A 120 20.33 -8.42 -9.93
N GLU A 121 20.29 -8.47 -8.60
CA GLU A 121 21.01 -7.53 -7.74
C GLU A 121 22.51 -7.50 -8.07
N ARG A 122 23.15 -8.68 -8.15
CA ARG A 122 24.59 -8.78 -8.44
C ARG A 122 24.94 -8.19 -9.79
N GLU A 123 24.10 -8.42 -10.81
CA GLU A 123 24.36 -7.93 -12.16
C GLU A 123 24.09 -6.43 -12.30
N TYR A 124 23.07 -5.88 -11.62
CA TYR A 124 22.86 -4.43 -11.58
C TYR A 124 23.98 -3.70 -10.83
N GLN A 125 24.54 -4.28 -9.76
CA GLN A 125 25.70 -3.71 -9.05
C GLN A 125 26.95 -3.60 -9.94
N LYS A 126 27.10 -4.48 -10.94
CA LYS A 126 28.17 -4.40 -11.93
C LYS A 126 27.96 -3.26 -12.93
N ALA A 127 26.71 -2.91 -13.24
CA ALA A 127 26.35 -1.78 -14.12
C ALA A 127 26.45 -0.42 -13.40
N LYS A 128 27.64 -0.08 -12.90
CA LYS A 128 27.88 1.09 -12.05
C LYS A 128 27.46 2.40 -12.73
N GLY A 129 26.66 3.20 -12.04
CA GLY A 129 26.22 4.51 -12.50
C GLY A 129 25.13 4.49 -13.58
N HIS A 130 24.70 3.31 -14.05
CA HIS A 130 23.59 3.20 -15.00
C HIS A 130 22.26 3.45 -14.28
N SER A 131 21.51 4.45 -14.75
CA SER A 131 20.38 5.00 -14.01
C SER A 131 19.25 3.99 -13.80
N GLN A 132 18.93 3.19 -14.81
CA GLN A 132 17.90 2.16 -14.78
C GLN A 132 18.33 0.98 -13.87
N SER A 133 19.62 0.63 -13.85
CA SER A 133 20.15 -0.39 -12.94
C SER A 133 20.01 0.04 -11.49
N LEU A 134 20.36 1.28 -11.17
CA LEU A 134 20.18 1.87 -9.84
C LEU A 134 18.70 1.90 -9.46
N SER A 135 17.81 2.28 -10.40
CA SER A 135 16.38 2.29 -10.13
C SER A 135 15.82 0.90 -9.81
N ASN A 136 16.26 -0.12 -10.55
CA ASN A 136 15.86 -1.51 -10.33
C ASN A 136 16.44 -2.10 -9.04
N LEU A 137 17.67 -1.72 -8.67
CA LEU A 137 18.23 -2.04 -7.35
C LEU A 137 17.39 -1.44 -6.22
N GLY A 138 16.93 -0.20 -6.41
CA GLY A 138 16.02 0.45 -5.46
C GLY A 138 14.74 -0.36 -5.25
N GLU A 139 14.15 -0.88 -6.33
CA GLU A 139 12.98 -1.76 -6.23
C GLU A 139 13.28 -3.08 -5.50
N ILE A 140 14.40 -3.74 -5.80
CA ILE A 140 14.83 -4.96 -5.10
C ILE A 140 14.98 -4.70 -3.60
N TYR A 141 15.63 -3.59 -3.22
CA TYR A 141 15.80 -3.21 -1.82
C TYR A 141 14.47 -2.85 -1.14
N PHE A 142 13.56 -2.19 -1.85
CA PHE A 142 12.24 -1.91 -1.33
C PHE A 142 11.46 -3.19 -1.02
N ARG A 143 11.45 -4.15 -1.96
CA ARG A 143 10.84 -5.48 -1.77
C ARG A 143 11.46 -6.28 -0.62
N ALA A 144 12.75 -6.10 -0.39
CA ALA A 144 13.46 -6.69 0.75
C ALA A 144 13.22 -5.96 2.09
N GLY A 145 12.43 -4.88 2.10
CA GLY A 145 12.18 -4.05 3.29
C GLY A 145 13.35 -3.12 3.66
N LYS A 146 14.38 -3.02 2.82
CA LYS A 146 15.54 -2.12 3.01
C LYS A 146 15.21 -0.72 2.48
N VAL A 147 14.27 -0.04 3.11
CA VAL A 147 13.67 1.22 2.64
C VAL A 147 14.70 2.34 2.43
N ASP A 148 15.62 2.53 3.36
CA ASP A 148 16.65 3.58 3.24
C ASP A 148 17.60 3.31 2.07
N ALA A 149 18.00 2.05 1.88
CA ALA A 149 18.83 1.65 0.75
C ALA A 149 18.08 1.85 -0.58
N ALA A 150 16.79 1.52 -0.62
CA ALA A 150 15.95 1.74 -1.80
C ALA A 150 15.90 3.22 -2.21
N LYS A 151 15.63 4.10 -1.23
CA LYS A 151 15.62 5.54 -1.42
C LYS A 151 16.96 6.04 -1.97
N GLN A 152 18.07 5.63 -1.35
CA GLN A 152 19.41 6.02 -1.79
C GLN A 152 19.69 5.60 -3.24
N GLN A 153 19.25 4.42 -3.66
CA GLN A 153 19.42 3.95 -5.03
C GLN A 153 18.59 4.77 -6.03
N TRP A 154 17.33 5.11 -5.72
CA TRP A 154 16.52 5.97 -6.58
C TRP A 154 17.05 7.40 -6.66
N GLU A 155 17.54 7.96 -5.56
CA GLU A 155 18.22 9.28 -5.57
C GLU A 155 19.50 9.25 -6.41
N SER A 156 20.28 8.17 -6.31
CA SER A 156 21.48 7.97 -7.14
C SER A 156 21.11 7.79 -8.62
N ALA A 157 19.99 7.11 -8.92
CA ALA A 157 19.46 6.97 -10.26
C ALA A 157 19.08 8.33 -10.85
N LEU A 158 18.41 9.20 -10.08
CA LEU A 158 18.05 10.56 -10.50
C LEU A 158 19.27 11.50 -10.60
N LYS A 159 20.35 11.23 -9.85
CA LYS A 159 21.62 11.94 -10.02
C LYS A 159 22.30 11.58 -11.35
N ALA A 160 22.18 10.32 -11.79
CA ALA A 160 22.71 9.86 -13.06
C ALA A 160 21.82 10.28 -14.25
N ASN A 161 20.51 10.24 -14.07
CA ASN A 161 19.51 10.65 -15.05
C ASN A 161 18.27 11.24 -14.34
N ASP A 162 18.19 12.55 -14.34
CA ASP A 162 17.11 13.32 -13.70
C ASP A 162 15.75 13.18 -14.39
N LYS A 163 15.70 12.54 -15.56
CA LYS A 163 14.45 12.30 -16.32
C LYS A 163 13.91 10.89 -16.13
N LEU A 164 14.46 10.09 -15.23
CA LEU A 164 14.02 8.71 -15.03
C LEU A 164 12.65 8.66 -14.33
N VAL A 165 11.59 8.56 -15.12
CA VAL A 165 10.18 8.52 -14.68
C VAL A 165 9.94 7.45 -13.61
N ALA A 166 10.52 6.26 -13.78
CA ALA A 166 10.39 5.16 -12.82
C ALA A 166 10.92 5.53 -11.42
N ALA A 167 12.09 6.17 -11.34
CA ALA A 167 12.69 6.58 -10.06
C ALA A 167 11.90 7.72 -9.41
N HIS A 168 11.39 8.68 -10.18
CA HIS A 168 10.46 9.69 -9.69
C HIS A 168 9.18 9.08 -9.09
N ASN A 169 8.55 8.16 -9.81
CA ASN A 169 7.34 7.48 -9.34
C ASN A 169 7.60 6.66 -8.07
N ASN A 170 8.74 5.97 -7.99
CA ASN A 170 9.07 5.16 -6.82
C ASN A 170 9.36 6.03 -5.58
N LEU A 171 10.11 7.13 -5.72
CA LEU A 171 10.33 8.09 -4.64
C LEU A 171 9.02 8.75 -4.19
N ALA A 172 8.16 9.15 -5.13
CA ALA A 172 6.85 9.70 -4.80
C ALA A 172 5.99 8.70 -4.02
N SER A 173 5.96 7.43 -4.44
CA SER A 173 5.24 6.38 -3.73
C SER A 173 5.75 6.21 -2.29
N LEU A 174 7.07 6.18 -2.10
CA LEU A 174 7.68 6.09 -0.77
C LEU A 174 7.31 7.29 0.11
N LEU A 175 7.33 8.51 -0.45
CA LEU A 175 6.96 9.72 0.27
C LEU A 175 5.47 9.71 0.66
N ILE A 176 4.58 9.20 -0.19
CA ILE A 176 3.15 9.03 0.12
C ILE A 176 2.96 8.04 1.28
N GLU A 177 3.73 6.95 1.33
CA GLU A 177 3.71 6.04 2.47
C GLU A 177 4.18 6.74 3.76
N GLN A 178 5.27 7.52 3.67
CA GLN A 178 5.75 8.31 4.80
C GLN A 178 4.72 9.34 5.30
N LEU A 179 3.92 9.93 4.40
CA LEU A 179 2.85 10.88 4.78
C LEU A 179 1.78 10.23 5.66
N ARG A 180 1.42 8.96 5.42
CA ARG A 180 0.41 8.23 6.20
C ARG A 180 0.82 8.02 7.65
N GLU A 181 2.11 7.92 7.90
CA GLU A 181 2.69 7.76 9.24
C GLU A 181 3.00 9.11 9.90
N THR A 182 3.05 10.18 9.12
CA THR A 182 3.43 11.51 9.59
C THR A 182 2.19 12.30 10.01
N LYS A 183 2.23 12.89 11.22
CA LYS A 183 1.14 13.77 11.67
C LYS A 183 1.07 15.04 10.82
N PRO A 184 -0.13 15.57 10.52
CA PRO A 184 -0.27 16.84 9.81
C PRO A 184 0.51 17.99 10.47
N GLY A 185 1.25 18.75 9.66
CA GLY A 185 2.09 19.87 10.11
C GLY A 185 3.24 20.14 9.13
N LYS A 186 4.24 20.93 9.56
CA LYS A 186 5.38 21.34 8.70
C LYS A 186 6.15 20.17 8.07
N GLY A 187 6.36 19.09 8.83
CA GLY A 187 7.03 17.90 8.31
C GLY A 187 6.20 17.21 7.21
N TRP A 188 4.88 17.15 7.39
CA TRP A 188 3.96 16.64 6.38
C TRP A 188 3.95 17.52 5.12
N ASP A 189 3.96 18.86 5.28
CA ASP A 189 4.00 19.81 4.17
C ASP A 189 5.26 19.64 3.30
N ALA A 190 6.41 19.43 3.93
CA ALA A 190 7.67 19.20 3.23
C ALA A 190 7.63 17.90 2.40
N ILE A 191 7.17 16.80 3.02
CA ILE A 191 7.05 15.50 2.34
C ILE A 191 6.05 15.58 1.19
N GLU A 192 4.92 16.25 1.38
CA GLU A 192 3.95 16.48 0.30
C GLU A 192 4.59 17.29 -0.84
N ALA A 193 5.30 18.38 -0.54
CA ALA A 193 5.94 19.21 -1.55
C ALA A 193 6.97 18.41 -2.37
N ASP A 194 7.77 17.57 -1.72
CA ASP A 194 8.71 16.69 -2.38
C ASP A 194 8.01 15.64 -3.26
N ALA A 195 6.94 15.00 -2.76
CA ALA A 195 6.18 14.03 -3.53
C ALA A 195 5.56 14.66 -4.79
N ARG A 196 4.97 15.86 -4.64
CA ARG A 196 4.45 16.64 -5.78
C ARG A 196 5.53 16.98 -6.78
N ARG A 197 6.73 17.37 -6.32
CA ARG A 197 7.87 17.65 -7.20
C ARG A 197 8.21 16.43 -8.05
N HIS A 198 8.37 15.26 -7.44
CA HIS A 198 8.70 14.05 -8.18
C HIS A 198 7.62 13.66 -9.19
N LEU A 199 6.34 13.74 -8.81
CA LEU A 199 5.23 13.42 -9.73
C LEU A 199 5.10 14.43 -10.87
N SER A 200 5.38 15.71 -10.60
CA SER A 200 5.38 16.76 -11.63
C SER A 200 6.55 16.56 -12.59
N SER A 201 7.74 16.19 -12.09
CA SER A 201 8.88 15.82 -12.94
C SER A 201 8.58 14.58 -13.79
N ALA A 202 7.97 13.54 -13.22
CA ALA A 202 7.54 12.35 -13.97
C ALA A 202 6.60 12.72 -15.12
N LEU A 203 5.57 13.54 -14.86
CA LEU A 203 4.61 13.99 -15.88
C LEU A 203 5.20 15.00 -16.87
N ALA A 204 6.25 15.73 -16.51
CA ALA A 204 6.95 16.62 -17.43
C ALA A 204 7.79 15.83 -18.45
N VAL A 205 8.32 14.67 -18.05
CA VAL A 205 9.06 13.77 -18.96
C VAL A 205 8.08 12.90 -19.76
N ASP A 206 7.09 12.32 -19.09
CA ASP A 206 6.07 11.47 -19.67
C ASP A 206 4.67 11.92 -19.23
N ALA A 207 4.06 12.75 -20.07
CA ALA A 207 2.70 13.25 -19.86
C ALA A 207 1.62 12.15 -20.01
N SER A 208 2.00 10.95 -20.45
CA SER A 208 1.12 9.78 -20.53
C SER A 208 1.25 8.83 -19.34
N SER A 209 2.14 9.10 -18.38
CA SER A 209 2.41 8.21 -17.24
C SER A 209 1.19 8.00 -16.35
N ILE A 210 0.47 6.89 -16.55
CA ILE A 210 -0.72 6.54 -15.75
C ILE A 210 -0.33 6.30 -14.29
N LYS A 211 0.85 5.73 -14.04
CA LYS A 211 1.39 5.53 -12.68
C LYS A 211 1.57 6.88 -11.96
N ALA A 212 2.11 7.89 -12.64
CA ALA A 212 2.26 9.23 -12.06
C ALA A 212 0.90 9.84 -11.72
N TYR A 213 -0.08 9.82 -12.64
CA TYR A 213 -1.45 10.29 -12.37
C TYR A 213 -2.09 9.57 -11.18
N THR A 214 -1.94 8.25 -11.11
CA THR A 214 -2.48 7.41 -10.03
C THR A 214 -1.89 7.80 -8.67
N LEU A 215 -0.56 7.91 -8.58
CA LEU A 215 0.14 8.31 -7.37
C LEU A 215 -0.21 9.75 -6.96
N TYR A 216 -0.38 10.65 -7.93
CA TYR A 216 -0.76 12.03 -7.67
C TYR A 216 -2.18 12.15 -7.12
N GLY A 217 -3.12 11.34 -7.64
CA GLY A 217 -4.46 11.21 -7.05
C GLY A 217 -4.41 10.70 -5.62
N LEU A 218 -3.61 9.67 -5.34
CA LEU A 218 -3.42 9.12 -3.99
C LEU A 218 -2.82 10.14 -3.01
N LEU A 219 -1.84 10.92 -3.46
CA LEU A 219 -1.24 12.00 -2.66
C LEU A 219 -2.28 13.03 -2.22
N TYR A 220 -3.15 13.49 -3.13
CA TYR A 220 -4.19 14.45 -2.78
C TYR A 220 -5.27 13.85 -1.87
N MET A 221 -5.60 12.58 -2.04
CA MET A 221 -6.52 11.88 -1.13
C MET A 221 -5.95 11.75 0.30
N GLU A 222 -4.63 11.64 0.46
CA GLU A 222 -3.98 11.64 1.78
C GLU A 222 -4.21 12.97 2.50
N GLY A 223 -4.13 14.08 1.77
CA GLY A 223 -4.36 15.41 2.33
C GLY A 223 -5.82 15.82 2.51
N ARG A 224 -6.80 14.97 2.18
CA ARG A 224 -8.24 15.33 2.17
C ARG A 224 -8.75 15.88 3.50
N GLU A 225 -8.18 15.45 4.62
CA GLU A 225 -8.61 15.85 5.97
C GLU A 225 -8.24 17.31 6.27
N ARG A 226 -7.21 17.83 5.59
CA ARG A 226 -6.78 19.23 5.70
C ARG A 226 -7.60 20.15 4.79
N ASN A 227 -7.95 19.65 3.61
CA ASN A 227 -8.77 20.39 2.65
C ASN A 227 -9.58 19.39 1.80
N LYS A 228 -10.90 19.40 1.98
CA LYS A 228 -11.82 18.49 1.27
C LYS A 228 -11.80 18.68 -0.25
N ASN A 229 -11.47 19.88 -0.74
CA ASN A 229 -11.36 20.18 -2.18
C ASN A 229 -10.22 19.39 -2.85
N ARG A 230 -9.29 18.81 -2.06
CA ARG A 230 -8.25 17.91 -2.59
C ARG A 230 -8.84 16.64 -3.20
N LEU A 231 -10.05 16.23 -2.80
CA LEU A 231 -10.74 15.12 -3.47
C LEU A 231 -11.10 15.48 -4.92
N ASP A 232 -11.38 16.75 -5.22
CA ASP A 232 -11.70 17.16 -6.59
C ASP A 232 -10.43 17.16 -7.47
N LEU A 233 -9.28 17.56 -6.91
CA LEU A 233 -7.97 17.40 -7.57
C LEU A 233 -7.62 15.93 -7.80
N ALA A 234 -7.84 15.09 -6.78
CA ALA A 234 -7.63 13.65 -6.91
C ALA A 234 -8.50 13.06 -8.03
N LYS A 235 -9.79 13.44 -8.09
CA LYS A 235 -10.70 13.01 -9.15
C LYS A 235 -10.18 13.39 -10.53
N LEU A 236 -9.77 14.65 -10.70
CA LEU A 236 -9.25 15.16 -11.98
C LEU A 236 -8.03 14.35 -12.45
N LEU A 237 -7.07 14.09 -11.56
CA LEU A 237 -5.87 13.31 -11.89
C LEU A 237 -6.20 11.86 -12.25
N LEU A 238 -7.12 11.23 -11.51
CA LEU A 238 -7.54 9.85 -11.79
C LEU A 238 -8.35 9.77 -13.09
N ASP A 239 -9.12 10.79 -13.45
CA ASP A 239 -9.81 10.87 -14.74
C ASP A 239 -8.85 11.13 -15.89
N GLU A 240 -7.81 11.95 -15.69
CA GLU A 240 -6.77 12.12 -16.69
C GLU A 240 -6.02 10.80 -16.94
N GLY A 241 -5.63 10.08 -15.88
CA GLY A 241 -5.02 8.74 -16.00
C GLY A 241 -5.90 7.74 -16.77
N GLU A 242 -7.20 7.72 -16.47
CA GLU A 242 -8.18 6.85 -17.13
C GLU A 242 -8.30 7.13 -18.64
N LYS A 243 -8.17 8.38 -19.06
CA LYS A 243 -8.18 8.76 -20.48
C LYS A 243 -6.95 8.24 -21.25
N ARG A 244 -5.83 7.99 -20.57
CA ARG A 244 -4.59 7.48 -21.20
C ARG A 244 -4.70 5.97 -21.37
N ASP A 245 -5.01 5.29 -20.28
CA ASP A 245 -5.36 3.88 -20.31
C ASP A 245 -6.36 3.55 -19.20
N SER A 246 -7.45 2.90 -19.61
CA SER A 246 -8.50 2.41 -18.73
C SER A 246 -8.19 1.04 -18.13
N LYS A 247 -7.13 0.35 -18.60
CA LYS A 247 -6.77 -1.03 -18.21
C LYS A 247 -5.61 -1.12 -17.21
N TYR A 248 -5.44 -0.09 -16.38
CA TYR A 248 -4.44 -0.11 -15.32
C TYR A 248 -5.06 -0.42 -13.94
N ALA A 249 -4.78 -1.60 -13.39
CA ALA A 249 -5.38 -2.08 -12.14
C ALA A 249 -5.14 -1.15 -10.92
N PRO A 250 -3.93 -0.59 -10.70
CA PRO A 250 -3.70 0.37 -9.61
C PRO A 250 -4.52 1.65 -9.72
N LEU A 251 -4.79 2.14 -10.94
CA LEU A 251 -5.68 3.28 -11.15
C LEU A 251 -7.11 2.94 -10.72
N LYS A 252 -7.65 1.78 -11.14
CA LYS A 252 -8.98 1.32 -10.69
C LYS A 252 -9.06 1.22 -9.17
N ASN A 253 -8.04 0.66 -8.53
CA ASN A 253 -7.99 0.61 -7.07
C ASN A 253 -7.95 2.01 -6.44
N ALA A 254 -7.17 2.95 -6.97
CA ALA A 254 -7.14 4.34 -6.50
C ALA A 254 -8.50 5.05 -6.69
N ARG A 255 -9.20 4.82 -7.80
CA ARG A 255 -10.58 5.30 -8.02
C ARG A 255 -11.55 4.69 -7.00
N GLY A 256 -11.39 3.41 -6.66
CA GLY A 256 -12.17 2.78 -5.60
C GLY A 256 -11.97 3.46 -4.23
N ILE A 257 -10.72 3.75 -3.87
CA ILE A 257 -10.38 4.51 -2.66
C ILE A 257 -11.01 5.91 -2.68
N TYR A 258 -10.97 6.60 -3.82
CA TYR A 258 -11.64 7.89 -4.00
C TYR A 258 -13.14 7.80 -3.69
N PHE A 259 -13.84 6.81 -4.25
CA PHE A 259 -15.26 6.61 -3.99
C PHE A 259 -15.56 6.24 -2.53
N LEU A 260 -14.68 5.46 -1.87
CA LEU A 260 -14.79 5.23 -0.43
C LEU A 260 -14.75 6.54 0.37
N TYR A 261 -13.83 7.46 0.05
CA TYR A 261 -13.77 8.77 0.71
C TYR A 261 -14.98 9.66 0.41
N ARG A 262 -15.65 9.44 -0.71
CA ARG A 262 -16.95 10.07 -1.04
C ARG A 262 -18.14 9.33 -0.43
N ASN A 263 -17.90 8.31 0.39
CA ASN A 263 -18.91 7.44 0.99
C ASN A 263 -19.81 6.76 -0.05
N ASN A 264 -19.28 6.55 -1.26
CA ASN A 264 -19.96 5.86 -2.34
C ASN A 264 -19.47 4.42 -2.46
N LEU A 265 -19.99 3.56 -1.59
CA LEU A 265 -19.52 2.18 -1.42
C LEU A 265 -19.81 1.28 -2.65
N SER A 266 -20.87 1.58 -3.40
CA SER A 266 -21.25 0.81 -4.59
C SER A 266 -20.22 1.00 -5.70
N GLU A 267 -19.92 2.24 -6.05
CA GLU A 267 -18.91 2.59 -7.06
C GLU A 267 -17.51 2.19 -6.59
N ALA A 268 -17.21 2.32 -5.29
CA ALA A 268 -15.95 1.82 -4.74
C ALA A 268 -15.78 0.32 -5.00
N LEU A 269 -16.80 -0.49 -4.68
CA LEU A 269 -16.78 -1.94 -4.92
C LEU A 269 -16.61 -2.27 -6.41
N GLN A 270 -17.31 -1.56 -7.30
CA GLN A 270 -17.17 -1.75 -8.75
C GLN A 270 -15.72 -1.49 -9.22
N GLN A 271 -15.11 -0.39 -8.76
CA GLN A 271 -13.73 -0.08 -9.13
C GLN A 271 -12.73 -1.09 -8.55
N PHE A 272 -12.93 -1.56 -7.31
CA PHE A 272 -12.07 -2.61 -6.75
C PHE A 272 -12.21 -3.94 -7.49
N LEU A 273 -13.43 -4.33 -7.87
CA LEU A 273 -13.65 -5.53 -8.68
C LEU A 273 -12.98 -5.42 -10.06
N ALA A 274 -13.09 -4.26 -10.72
CA ALA A 274 -12.39 -4.00 -11.97
C ALA A 274 -10.87 -4.11 -11.83
N ALA A 275 -10.32 -3.62 -10.71
CA ALA A 275 -8.89 -3.78 -10.42
C ALA A 275 -8.48 -5.27 -10.27
N VAL A 276 -9.31 -6.08 -9.60
CA VAL A 276 -9.09 -7.54 -9.45
C VAL A 276 -9.26 -8.29 -10.78
N GLU A 277 -10.13 -7.83 -11.66
CA GLU A 277 -10.32 -8.40 -13.00
C GLU A 277 -9.11 -8.14 -13.90
N LEU A 278 -8.60 -6.90 -13.87
CA LEU A 278 -7.39 -6.51 -14.61
C LEU A 278 -6.13 -7.21 -14.09
N ASP A 279 -5.98 -7.30 -12.77
CA ASP A 279 -4.88 -8.02 -12.13
C ASP A 279 -5.41 -8.94 -11.00
N PRO A 280 -5.63 -10.23 -11.29
CA PRO A 280 -6.03 -11.21 -10.30
C PRO A 280 -5.00 -11.42 -9.18
N GLY A 281 -3.75 -11.01 -9.35
CA GLY A 281 -2.70 -11.03 -8.34
C GLY A 281 -2.69 -9.81 -7.43
N PHE A 282 -3.53 -8.80 -7.68
CA PHE A 282 -3.48 -7.53 -6.96
C PHE A 282 -4.05 -7.63 -5.54
N ILE A 283 -3.15 -7.85 -4.57
CA ILE A 283 -3.49 -8.10 -3.16
C ILE A 283 -4.32 -6.96 -2.57
N GLU A 284 -3.94 -5.71 -2.79
CA GLU A 284 -4.59 -4.52 -2.23
C GLU A 284 -6.03 -4.38 -2.73
N ALA A 285 -6.26 -4.60 -4.02
CA ALA A 285 -7.60 -4.57 -4.59
C ALA A 285 -8.48 -5.67 -3.98
N ARG A 286 -7.96 -6.89 -3.82
CA ARG A 286 -8.69 -8.00 -3.17
C ARG A 286 -9.01 -7.71 -1.70
N LEU A 287 -8.06 -7.13 -0.96
CA LEU A 287 -8.30 -6.68 0.42
C LEU A 287 -9.42 -5.63 0.45
N ASN A 288 -9.41 -4.67 -0.48
CA ASN A 288 -10.44 -3.63 -0.56
C ASN A 288 -11.82 -4.18 -0.95
N VAL A 289 -11.91 -5.16 -1.87
CA VAL A 289 -13.16 -5.88 -2.14
C VAL A 289 -13.64 -6.59 -0.86
N GLY A 290 -12.76 -7.32 -0.18
CA GLY A 290 -13.09 -8.04 1.05
C GLY A 290 -13.61 -7.11 2.15
N LEU A 291 -12.93 -5.99 2.41
CA LEU A 291 -13.35 -5.01 3.41
C LEU A 291 -14.67 -4.32 3.05
N THR A 292 -14.82 -3.92 1.78
CA THR A 292 -16.05 -3.26 1.32
C THR A 292 -17.25 -4.20 1.42
N THR A 293 -17.07 -5.48 1.08
CA THR A 293 -18.13 -6.51 1.17
C THR A 293 -18.48 -6.90 2.60
N VAL A 294 -17.52 -6.87 3.54
CA VAL A 294 -17.82 -6.95 4.99
C VAL A 294 -18.77 -5.83 5.42
N GLY A 295 -18.56 -4.60 4.94
CA GLY A 295 -19.45 -3.46 5.20
C GLY A 295 -20.89 -3.70 4.70
N PHE A 296 -21.04 -4.40 3.58
CA PHE A 296 -22.32 -4.84 3.03
C PHE A 296 -22.87 -6.14 3.63
N ARG A 297 -22.20 -6.72 4.63
CA ARG A 297 -22.53 -8.04 5.22
C ARG A 297 -22.51 -9.20 4.21
N LYS A 298 -21.83 -9.03 3.07
CA LYS A 298 -21.59 -10.08 2.08
C LYS A 298 -20.38 -10.92 2.50
N TYR A 299 -20.53 -11.63 3.62
CA TYR A 299 -19.41 -12.29 4.30
C TYR A 299 -18.82 -13.45 3.50
N ASP A 300 -19.61 -14.15 2.68
CA ASP A 300 -19.10 -15.21 1.78
C ASP A 300 -18.12 -14.65 0.75
N THR A 301 -18.47 -13.53 0.10
CA THR A 301 -17.58 -12.84 -0.84
C THR A 301 -16.31 -12.36 -0.14
N ALA A 302 -16.44 -11.78 1.06
CA ALA A 302 -15.29 -11.35 1.83
C ALA A 302 -14.34 -12.50 2.18
N LYS A 303 -14.90 -13.63 2.65
CA LYS A 303 -14.16 -14.86 2.96
C LYS A 303 -13.35 -15.33 1.76
N ASP A 304 -13.96 -15.39 0.58
CA ASP A 304 -13.32 -15.80 -0.66
C ASP A 304 -12.15 -14.88 -1.02
N GLN A 305 -12.36 -13.55 -1.00
CA GLN A 305 -11.30 -12.60 -1.34
C GLN A 305 -10.13 -12.64 -0.36
N PHE A 306 -10.38 -12.69 0.95
CA PHE A 306 -9.31 -12.79 1.94
C PHE A 306 -8.57 -14.13 1.86
N SER A 307 -9.25 -15.23 1.51
CA SER A 307 -8.60 -16.52 1.31
C SER A 307 -7.62 -16.47 0.14
N LYS A 308 -8.03 -15.87 -0.99
CA LYS A 308 -7.16 -15.63 -2.16
C LYS A 308 -5.96 -14.75 -1.82
N VAL A 309 -6.14 -13.71 -1.00
CA VAL A 309 -4.98 -12.92 -0.53
C VAL A 309 -4.00 -13.78 0.26
N ILE A 310 -4.48 -14.71 1.10
CA ILE A 310 -3.59 -15.58 1.88
C ILE A 310 -2.90 -16.64 1.00
N GLU A 311 -3.53 -17.07 -0.10
CA GLU A 311 -2.89 -17.92 -1.09
C GLU A 311 -1.75 -17.19 -1.83
N LEU A 312 -1.95 -15.91 -2.14
CA LEU A 312 -0.96 -15.05 -2.79
C LEU A 312 0.17 -14.62 -1.84
N ASP A 313 -0.20 -14.20 -0.63
CA ASP A 313 0.69 -13.77 0.44
C ASP A 313 0.28 -14.44 1.76
N GLY A 314 0.91 -15.59 2.02
CA GLY A 314 0.69 -16.40 3.22
C GLY A 314 0.99 -15.70 4.55
N LYS A 315 1.64 -14.52 4.53
CA LYS A 315 2.01 -13.72 5.70
C LYS A 315 1.13 -12.47 5.86
N ASN A 316 0.16 -12.23 4.98
CA ASN A 316 -0.65 -11.02 5.00
C ASN A 316 -1.54 -10.91 6.24
N TYR A 317 -1.10 -10.12 7.23
CA TYR A 317 -1.80 -9.97 8.51
C TYR A 317 -3.25 -9.49 8.36
N ASN A 318 -3.47 -8.53 7.46
CA ASN A 318 -4.78 -7.92 7.24
C ASN A 318 -5.77 -8.93 6.67
N ALA A 319 -5.34 -9.81 5.77
CA ALA A 319 -6.18 -10.86 5.20
C ALA A 319 -6.63 -11.87 6.27
N TYR A 320 -5.74 -12.29 7.18
CA TYR A 320 -6.14 -13.18 8.28
C TYR A 320 -7.15 -12.53 9.23
N ILE A 321 -7.00 -11.24 9.55
CA ILE A 321 -7.99 -10.50 10.34
C ILE A 321 -9.32 -10.41 9.58
N GLY A 322 -9.28 -9.97 8.32
CA GLY A 322 -10.47 -9.80 7.49
C GLY A 322 -11.25 -11.11 7.35
N LEU A 323 -10.54 -12.22 7.14
CA LEU A 323 -11.13 -13.56 7.09
C LEU A 323 -11.77 -13.95 8.43
N GLY A 324 -11.13 -13.66 9.56
CA GLY A 324 -11.72 -13.86 10.87
C GLY A 324 -13.02 -13.06 11.08
N ILE A 325 -13.07 -11.82 10.61
CA ILE A 325 -14.27 -10.98 10.65
C ILE A 325 -15.37 -11.58 9.76
N ALA A 326 -15.04 -12.01 8.55
CA ALA A 326 -15.98 -12.64 7.63
C ALA A 326 -16.56 -13.94 8.22
N LEU A 327 -15.72 -14.82 8.79
CA LEU A 327 -16.15 -16.08 9.42
C LEU A 327 -17.08 -15.84 10.61
N ARG A 328 -16.80 -14.85 11.46
CA ARG A 328 -17.72 -14.42 12.53
C ARG A 328 -19.06 -13.96 11.97
N GLY A 329 -19.04 -13.20 10.87
CA GLY A 329 -20.25 -12.76 10.17
C GLY A 329 -21.08 -13.93 9.62
N LEU A 330 -20.44 -15.05 9.29
CA LEU A 330 -21.08 -16.30 8.86
C LEU A 330 -21.49 -17.23 10.03
N GLY A 331 -21.18 -16.87 11.28
CA GLY A 331 -21.44 -17.69 12.46
C GLY A 331 -20.38 -18.76 12.76
N ASP A 332 -19.31 -18.85 11.96
CA ASP A 332 -18.18 -19.75 12.19
C ASP A 332 -17.18 -19.14 13.19
N MET A 333 -17.50 -19.30 14.48
CA MET A 333 -16.70 -18.74 15.57
C MET A 333 -15.37 -19.47 15.77
N GLU A 334 -15.37 -20.79 15.59
CA GLU A 334 -14.17 -21.64 15.77
C GLU A 334 -13.15 -21.41 14.65
N GLY A 335 -13.62 -21.33 13.40
CA GLY A 335 -12.78 -20.99 12.25
C GLY A 335 -12.19 -19.58 12.39
N ALA A 336 -12.98 -18.62 12.86
CA ALA A 336 -12.51 -17.26 13.10
C ALA A 336 -11.39 -17.19 14.15
N GLU A 337 -11.54 -17.88 15.28
CA GLU A 337 -10.50 -17.93 16.32
C GLU A 337 -9.22 -18.59 15.82
N THR A 338 -9.35 -19.71 15.13
CA THR A 338 -8.21 -20.44 14.54
C THR A 338 -7.44 -19.56 13.56
N ARG A 339 -8.15 -18.87 12.66
CA ARG A 339 -7.52 -18.08 11.60
C ARG A 339 -6.88 -16.80 12.11
N THR A 340 -7.45 -16.17 13.13
CA THR A 340 -6.89 -14.96 13.76
C THR A 340 -5.73 -15.26 14.73
N ARG A 341 -5.60 -16.51 15.22
CA ARG A 341 -4.50 -16.92 16.11
C ARG A 341 -3.16 -17.09 15.40
N ARG A 342 -3.17 -17.69 14.19
CA ARG A 342 -1.97 -17.94 13.37
C ARG A 342 -1.04 -16.72 13.16
N PRO A 343 -1.54 -15.56 12.69
CA PRO A 343 -0.69 -14.38 12.53
C PRO A 343 -0.18 -13.83 13.88
N ARG A 344 -1.00 -13.89 14.94
CA ARG A 344 -0.62 -13.41 16.29
C ARG A 344 0.56 -14.17 16.87
N THR A 345 0.64 -15.48 16.65
CA THR A 345 1.77 -16.29 17.09
C THR A 345 3.04 -15.95 16.32
N SER A 346 2.94 -15.74 14.99
CA SER A 346 4.06 -15.36 14.13
C SER A 346 4.66 -13.99 14.50
N LEU A 347 3.80 -12.98 14.73
CA LEU A 347 4.24 -11.65 15.16
C LEU A 347 4.90 -11.65 16.54
N ARG A 348 4.38 -12.44 17.50
CA ARG A 348 5.00 -12.58 18.83
C ARG A 348 6.36 -13.25 18.79
N SER A 349 6.56 -14.23 17.90
CA SER A 349 7.87 -14.84 17.71
C SER A 349 8.87 -13.92 17.01
N ALA A 350 8.42 -13.10 16.05
CA ALA A 350 9.27 -12.11 15.37
C ALA A 350 9.68 -10.97 16.33
N ALA A 351 8.72 -10.42 17.09
CA ALA A 351 8.99 -9.39 18.09
C ALA A 351 9.86 -9.86 19.27
N ARG A 352 9.96 -11.17 19.54
CA ARG A 352 10.94 -11.72 20.50
C ARG A 352 12.36 -11.85 19.94
N ARG A 353 12.50 -11.95 18.61
CA ARG A 353 13.80 -12.10 17.93
C ARG A 353 14.41 -10.79 17.48
N THR A 354 13.63 -9.71 17.49
CA THR A 354 14.08 -8.38 17.07
C THR A 354 13.53 -7.36 18.06
N SER A 355 14.42 -6.57 18.66
CA SER A 355 14.10 -5.37 19.45
C SER A 355 13.57 -4.24 18.54
N ILE A 356 12.67 -4.55 17.61
CA ILE A 356 12.10 -3.63 16.63
C ILE A 356 10.70 -3.26 17.10
N SER A 357 10.50 -1.96 17.36
CA SER A 357 9.21 -1.36 17.64
C SER A 357 8.34 -1.38 16.38
N VAL A 358 7.62 -2.48 16.16
CA VAL A 358 6.58 -2.54 15.13
C VAL A 358 5.39 -1.70 15.59
N CYS A 359 4.97 -0.78 14.73
CA CYS A 359 3.82 0.10 14.91
C CYS A 359 2.55 -0.74 15.16
N SER A 360 2.22 -0.98 16.42
CA SER A 360 0.89 -1.43 16.79
C SER A 360 -0.04 -0.24 16.62
N THR A 361 -1.02 -0.32 15.72
CA THR A 361 -2.26 0.42 15.95
C THR A 361 -2.74 0.04 17.34
N LYS A 362 -2.79 1.00 18.27
CA LYS A 362 -3.27 0.81 19.63
C LYS A 362 -4.76 0.44 19.59
N THR A 363 -5.09 -0.82 19.29
CA THR A 363 -6.30 -1.45 19.81
C THR A 363 -5.91 -2.05 21.15
N SER A 364 -6.07 -1.24 22.20
CA SER A 364 -5.87 -1.67 23.58
C SER A 364 -6.95 -2.69 23.97
N VAL A 365 -6.72 -3.97 23.67
CA VAL A 365 -7.29 -5.05 24.49
C VAL A 365 -6.34 -5.25 25.66
N ARG A 366 -6.50 -4.41 26.68
CA ARG A 366 -5.84 -4.58 27.97
C ARG A 366 -6.46 -5.82 28.62
N ALA A 367 -5.87 -6.99 28.38
CA ALA A 367 -6.14 -8.17 29.20
C ALA A 367 -5.61 -7.88 30.60
N ARG A 368 -6.47 -7.38 31.49
CA ARG A 368 -6.16 -7.31 32.93
C ARG A 368 -6.10 -8.76 33.44
N ARG A 369 -4.90 -9.28 33.67
CA ARG A 369 -4.72 -10.23 34.78
C ARG A 369 -4.87 -9.41 36.05
N ALA A 370 -5.93 -9.67 36.80
CA ALA A 370 -6.13 -9.11 38.12
C ALA A 370 -5.06 -9.70 39.05
N THR A 371 -4.13 -8.87 39.51
CA THR A 371 -3.43 -9.07 40.78
C THR A 371 -3.69 -7.84 41.62
N PHE A 372 -4.27 -8.08 42.79
CA PHE A 372 -4.59 -7.10 43.83
C PHE A 372 -3.32 -6.35 44.27
N ALA A 373 -3.34 -5.02 44.21
CA ALA A 373 -2.69 -4.10 45.15
C ALA A 373 -2.99 -2.63 44.78
N HIS A 374 -3.63 -1.88 45.69
CA HIS A 374 -3.66 -0.41 45.73
C HIS A 374 -2.35 0.11 46.39
N PRO A 375 -1.96 1.41 46.32
CA PRO A 375 -2.83 2.60 46.21
C PRO A 375 -2.35 3.84 45.38
N ARG A 376 -3.34 4.73 45.12
CA ARG A 376 -3.33 6.22 45.06
C ARG A 376 -2.43 6.96 44.06
N ARG A 377 -3.07 7.66 43.10
CA ARG A 377 -2.96 9.13 42.93
C ARG A 377 -4.07 9.69 42.03
N ARG A 378 -4.57 10.86 42.44
CA ARG A 378 -5.67 11.68 41.89
C ARG A 378 -5.28 12.36 40.58
N ILE A 379 -6.15 12.36 39.58
CA ILE A 379 -6.46 13.47 38.65
C ILE A 379 -7.93 13.30 38.17
N ALA A 380 -8.70 14.38 38.13
CA ALA A 380 -10.08 14.50 37.63
C ALA A 380 -10.10 15.48 36.43
N PRO A 381 -11.24 15.78 35.79
CA PRO A 381 -12.32 14.94 35.26
C PRO A 381 -12.53 15.20 33.74
N HIS A 382 -13.33 14.36 33.06
CA HIS A 382 -14.20 14.66 31.91
C HIS A 382 -14.40 13.36 31.09
N GLU A 383 -15.12 12.40 31.67
CA GLU A 383 -15.78 11.33 30.91
C GLU A 383 -17.28 11.45 31.15
N ILE A 384 -18.02 11.79 30.10
CA ILE A 384 -19.48 11.77 30.07
C ILE A 384 -19.91 10.37 29.61
N ILE A 385 -20.32 9.59 30.61
CA ILE A 385 -21.46 8.64 30.69
C ILE A 385 -22.03 8.11 29.36
N PHE A 386 -21.98 6.78 29.20
CA PHE A 386 -23.18 6.01 28.85
C PHE A 386 -23.27 4.77 29.76
N ALA A 387 -24.26 4.82 30.66
CA ALA A 387 -24.66 3.74 31.54
C ALA A 387 -25.41 2.66 30.75
N SER A 388 -25.05 1.39 30.94
CA SER A 388 -25.90 0.26 30.59
C SER A 388 -26.79 -0.08 31.78
N SER A 389 -28.09 -0.10 31.53
CA SER A 389 -29.15 -0.49 32.45
C SER A 389 -29.35 -2.00 32.42
N SER A 390 -29.28 -2.65 33.59
CA SER A 390 -30.20 -3.74 33.99
C SER A 390 -29.88 -4.31 35.38
N PRO A 391 -30.84 -4.98 36.03
CA PRO A 391 -31.14 -4.77 37.43
C PRO A 391 -30.77 -5.94 38.33
N ARG A 392 -30.77 -5.66 39.64
CA ARG A 392 -31.23 -6.50 40.77
C ARG A 392 -30.27 -6.50 41.96
N THR A 393 -30.91 -6.21 43.10
CA THR A 393 -30.71 -6.74 44.46
C THR A 393 -29.86 -5.98 45.49
N ALA A 394 -30.62 -5.46 46.46
CA ALA A 394 -30.44 -5.51 47.91
C ALA A 394 -29.57 -4.47 48.66
N ILE A 395 -30.29 -3.53 49.29
CA ILE A 395 -30.33 -3.25 50.75
C ILE A 395 -28.98 -2.97 51.44
N ARG A 396 -28.78 -1.71 51.89
CA ARG A 396 -28.69 -1.42 53.33
C ARG A 396 -28.89 0.06 53.63
N GLN A 397 -29.78 0.30 54.60
CA GLN A 397 -30.09 1.59 55.21
C GLN A 397 -28.88 2.17 55.95
N MET A 398 -28.73 3.49 55.93
CA MET A 398 -28.25 4.22 57.10
C MET A 398 -28.87 5.62 57.13
N LYS A 399 -29.84 5.77 58.04
CA LYS A 399 -30.35 7.05 58.53
C LYS A 399 -29.20 7.80 59.23
N MET A 400 -29.11 9.11 59.07
CA MET A 400 -28.86 10.07 60.15
C MET A 400 -29.40 11.45 59.74
N ARG A 401 -29.97 12.13 60.74
CA ARG A 401 -30.93 13.25 60.70
C ARG A 401 -30.26 14.63 60.52
N PRO A 402 -31.06 15.70 60.30
CA PRO A 402 -30.61 17.01 59.81
C PRO A 402 -30.22 17.98 60.93
N ARG A 403 -29.49 19.05 60.57
CA ARG A 403 -29.51 20.33 61.31
C ARG A 403 -29.93 21.45 60.38
N ALA A 404 -31.00 22.12 60.77
CA ALA A 404 -31.49 23.36 60.21
C ALA A 404 -30.68 24.54 60.76
N THR A 405 -30.47 25.56 59.93
CA THR A 405 -30.44 26.96 60.35
C THR A 405 -30.96 27.81 59.19
N SER A 406 -32.09 28.46 59.45
CA SER A 406 -32.68 29.55 58.67
C SER A 406 -31.89 30.83 58.85
N ALA A 407 -31.74 31.63 57.79
CA ALA A 407 -31.60 33.08 57.92
C ALA A 407 -32.27 33.77 56.72
N THR A 408 -33.33 34.45 57.08
CA THR A 408 -34.15 35.50 56.48
C THR A 408 -33.54 36.42 55.41
N VAL A 409 -34.42 36.69 54.45
CA VAL A 409 -34.54 37.83 53.51
C VAL A 409 -34.63 39.16 54.24
N THR A 410 -34.03 40.22 53.66
CA THR A 410 -34.62 41.58 53.64
C THR A 410 -34.10 42.38 52.43
N ASN A 411 -35.09 42.89 51.68
CA ASN A 411 -35.16 44.01 50.72
C ASN A 411 -34.21 44.11 49.53
#